data_AF-A0AAD9QRG1-F1
#
_entry.id   AF-A0AAD9QRG1-F1
#
_cell.length_a   1.000
_cell.length_b   1.000
_cell.length_c   1.000
_cell.angle_alpha   90.00
_cell.angle_beta   90.00
_cell.angle_gamma   90.00
#
_symmetry.space_group_name_H-M   'P 1'
#
loop_
_entity.id
_entity.type
_entity.pdbx_description
1 polymer ?
#
loop_
_entity_poly.entity_id
_entity_poly.type
_entity_poly.pdbx_seq_one_letter_code
_entity_poly.pdbx_strand_id
1 'polypeptide(L)'
;MSKLKILSSCKYIASPFSNLEDLSWRLLLRKLGVHLCFNTSLIKANFEGLDNVSSLFGNQEDRPLVVQVSSEDPDSVVATVNELQDLCDAVDIDQCNSSCDDKNDAWNAWITCIEKVQRDCKIPIFCKLPFSWQTVDETVRKGNLLQEAGCKVKAVVGKEFLLLHKQRKEKLNAIVTNKDWDAVKIICESVSLPFILDVGTLSLWEIDKCIQHTGVQGVAVSDSLETNPALFSKKQPTILEVVDNYLELCEMYHTPLLNVKQHLQGCCYFYLCRFHGINTKLEEVKNIEEIKMLIDELKREMAMLSKERVENAMKNGAQRVAIDFTLSEDMNNKEVSKLAAQLRQLYGSNMKSVSPVDLHLTGLETNGRVYRECVRQSLNFDKLMVHKSETILETLDKDKVYIIGGLVDHHVLKDRTKSRAETKRVSTARLPIDVYMERKSEPGNHSFSKVLTVNQVFDILLKFHETQDWRCALESSIPSRKGLVLKQL
;
A
#
# COMPACT_ATOMS: atom_id res chain seq x y z
N MET A 1 20.73 13.65 -14.48
CA MET A 1 19.66 13.19 -15.40
C MET A 1 18.76 14.39 -15.67
N SER A 2 18.29 14.65 -16.90
CA SER A 2 17.43 15.84 -17.15
C SER A 2 16.10 15.73 -16.39
N LYS A 3 15.53 16.85 -15.92
CA LYS A 3 14.22 16.89 -15.23
C LYS A 3 13.14 16.14 -16.01
N LEU A 4 13.09 16.35 -17.33
CA LEU A 4 12.18 15.63 -18.24
C LEU A 4 12.31 14.10 -18.15
N LYS A 5 13.54 13.57 -18.12
CA LYS A 5 13.75 12.13 -18.09
C LYS A 5 13.25 11.52 -16.77
N ILE A 6 13.41 12.22 -15.66
CA ILE A 6 12.86 11.79 -14.35
C ILE A 6 11.34 11.80 -14.42
N LEU A 7 10.73 12.93 -14.80
CA LEU A 7 9.28 13.08 -14.92
C LEU A 7 8.67 12.03 -15.87
N SER A 8 9.35 11.72 -16.98
CA SER A 8 8.90 10.70 -17.95
C SER A 8 8.84 9.28 -17.40
N SER A 9 9.52 9.01 -16.28
CA SER A 9 9.54 7.69 -15.63
C SER A 9 8.50 7.54 -14.52
N CYS A 10 7.84 8.64 -14.12
CA CYS A 10 6.87 8.64 -13.03
C CYS A 10 5.54 8.01 -13.46
N LYS A 11 5.23 6.84 -12.89
CA LYS A 11 3.97 6.10 -13.16
C LYS A 11 2.88 6.26 -12.11
N TYR A 12 3.27 6.49 -10.87
CA TYR A 12 2.42 6.44 -9.69
C TYR A 12 2.48 7.81 -9.03
N ILE A 13 1.40 8.57 -9.14
CA ILE A 13 1.43 10.01 -8.94
C ILE A 13 0.37 10.39 -7.92
N ALA A 14 0.71 11.24 -6.95
CA ALA A 14 -0.28 11.85 -6.08
C ALA A 14 -0.91 13.05 -6.81
N SER A 15 -2.23 13.07 -6.91
CA SER A 15 -2.98 14.06 -7.70
C SER A 15 -2.85 15.48 -7.14
N PRO A 16 -2.89 16.52 -7.98
CA PRO A 16 -2.99 17.92 -7.52
C PRO A 16 -4.28 18.23 -6.73
N PHE A 17 -5.25 17.31 -6.68
CA PHE A 17 -6.48 17.47 -5.89
C PHE A 17 -6.47 16.72 -4.56
N SER A 18 -5.38 16.03 -4.24
CA SER A 18 -5.17 15.46 -2.90
C SER A 18 -4.89 16.55 -1.87
N ASN A 19 -5.13 16.29 -0.59
CA ASN A 19 -4.55 17.11 0.47
C ASN A 19 -3.04 16.82 0.59
N LEU A 20 -2.16 17.57 -0.08
CA LEU A 20 -0.69 17.36 -0.07
C LEU A 20 0.07 18.59 0.44
N GLU A 21 -0.56 19.45 1.23
CA GLU A 21 0.03 20.73 1.63
C GLU A 21 1.30 20.54 2.48
N ASP A 22 1.37 19.51 3.33
CA ASP A 22 2.53 19.29 4.20
C ASP A 22 3.60 18.36 3.62
N LEU A 23 4.86 18.74 3.86
CA LEU A 23 6.05 17.99 3.46
C LEU A 23 6.09 16.58 4.06
N SER A 24 5.71 16.41 5.34
CA SER A 24 5.74 15.12 6.02
C SER A 24 4.87 14.08 5.31
N TRP A 25 3.67 14.48 4.86
CA TRP A 25 2.80 13.60 4.11
C TRP A 25 3.38 13.22 2.75
N ARG A 26 3.95 14.17 2.01
CA ARG A 26 4.59 13.87 0.72
C ARG A 26 5.80 12.94 0.88
N LEU A 27 6.62 13.13 1.91
CA LEU A 27 7.75 12.24 2.22
C LEU A 27 7.29 10.84 2.63
N LEU A 28 6.18 10.72 3.35
CA LEU A 28 5.57 9.41 3.64
C LEU A 28 5.16 8.72 2.34
N LEU A 29 4.43 9.42 1.47
CA LEU A 29 3.97 8.89 0.19
C LEU A 29 5.14 8.45 -0.71
N ARG A 30 6.24 9.21 -0.72
CA ARG A 30 7.50 8.84 -1.40
C ARG A 30 8.03 7.50 -0.90
N LYS A 31 8.15 7.34 0.42
CA LYS A 31 8.58 6.08 1.06
C LYS A 31 7.64 4.91 0.73
N LEU A 32 6.36 5.21 0.48
CA LEU A 32 5.31 4.25 0.12
C LEU A 32 5.14 4.04 -1.39
N GLY A 33 6.03 4.59 -2.23
CA GLY A 33 6.09 4.26 -3.66
C GLY A 33 5.49 5.31 -4.60
N VAL A 34 5.12 6.50 -4.11
CA VAL A 34 4.72 7.62 -4.98
C VAL A 34 5.95 8.20 -5.69
N HIS A 35 5.87 8.27 -7.02
CA HIS A 35 6.94 8.73 -7.91
C HIS A 35 6.91 10.24 -8.20
N LEU A 36 5.77 10.90 -8.03
CA LEU A 36 5.62 12.35 -8.23
C LEU A 36 4.51 12.88 -7.33
N CYS A 37 4.75 14.04 -6.72
CA CYS A 37 3.76 14.77 -5.93
C CYS A 37 3.52 16.14 -6.54
N PHE A 38 2.28 16.61 -6.47
CA PHE A 38 1.92 17.99 -6.72
C PHE A 38 1.86 18.74 -5.39
N ASN A 39 2.24 20.01 -5.42
CA ASN A 39 1.91 20.95 -4.36
C ASN A 39 0.51 21.51 -4.63
N THR A 40 -0.37 21.37 -3.65
CA THR A 40 -1.81 21.65 -3.77
C THR A 40 -2.16 23.09 -3.44
N SER A 41 -1.21 23.85 -2.86
CA SER A 41 -1.38 25.28 -2.64
C SER A 41 -1.15 26.02 -3.96
N LEU A 42 -2.25 26.49 -4.57
CA LEU A 42 -2.23 27.26 -5.80
C LEU A 42 -1.52 28.62 -5.59
N ILE A 43 -0.36 28.80 -6.21
CA ILE A 43 0.37 30.06 -6.17
C ILE A 43 -0.30 31.04 -7.16
N LYS A 44 -0.78 32.18 -6.64
CA LYS A 44 -1.27 33.28 -7.48
C LYS A 44 -0.09 34.11 -7.96
N ALA A 45 0.16 34.18 -9.26
CA ALA A 45 1.23 35.01 -9.81
C ALA A 45 0.92 36.49 -9.53
N ASN A 46 1.94 37.27 -9.14
CA ASN A 46 1.88 38.60 -8.46
C ASN A 46 1.85 38.59 -6.92
N PHE A 47 2.21 37.48 -6.28
CA PHE A 47 2.38 37.45 -4.82
C PHE A 47 3.62 38.27 -4.39
N GLU A 48 3.54 38.90 -3.21
CA GLU A 48 4.65 39.65 -2.60
C GLU A 48 5.74 38.67 -2.09
N GLY A 49 6.57 38.15 -3.01
CA GLY A 49 7.84 37.47 -2.71
C GLY A 49 7.77 36.02 -2.21
N LEU A 50 8.77 35.21 -2.62
CA LEU A 50 8.93 33.78 -2.28
C LEU A 50 9.03 33.47 -0.78
N ASP A 51 9.43 34.44 0.04
CA ASP A 51 9.61 34.25 1.49
C ASP A 51 8.32 33.78 2.18
N ASN A 52 7.17 34.28 1.72
CA ASN A 52 5.84 33.95 2.25
C ASN A 52 5.34 32.55 1.86
N VAL A 53 5.98 31.90 0.89
CA VAL A 53 5.60 30.58 0.36
C VAL A 53 6.70 29.54 0.54
N SER A 54 7.77 29.87 1.25
CA SER A 54 8.90 28.97 1.54
C SER A 54 8.48 27.64 2.18
N SER A 55 7.46 27.66 3.03
CA SER A 55 6.86 26.47 3.67
C SER A 55 6.12 25.54 2.69
N LEU A 56 5.78 26.02 1.49
CA LEU A 56 5.12 25.24 0.45
C LEU A 56 6.11 24.30 -0.26
N PHE A 57 7.41 24.61 -0.24
CA PHE A 57 8.41 23.82 -0.94
C PHE A 57 8.99 22.71 -0.05
N GLY A 58 9.25 21.56 -0.67
CA GLY A 58 9.92 20.45 -0.01
C GLY A 58 11.44 20.54 -0.03
N ASN A 59 12.08 19.54 0.58
CA ASN A 59 13.52 19.35 0.52
C ASN A 59 13.90 18.51 -0.71
N GLN A 60 15.18 18.16 -0.84
CA GLN A 60 15.67 17.34 -1.95
C GLN A 60 15.04 15.94 -2.01
N GLU A 61 14.58 15.40 -0.87
CA GLU A 61 13.91 14.08 -0.80
C GLU A 61 12.47 14.12 -1.33
N ASP A 62 11.84 15.30 -1.38
CA ASP A 62 10.48 15.49 -1.88
C ASP A 62 10.38 15.50 -3.41
N ARG A 63 11.52 15.49 -4.11
CA ARG A 63 11.58 15.59 -5.58
C ARG A 63 11.32 14.24 -6.29
N PRO A 64 10.68 14.23 -7.48
CA PRO A 64 10.26 15.38 -8.28
C PRO A 64 8.96 16.05 -7.82
N LEU A 65 8.97 17.37 -7.61
CA LEU A 65 7.81 18.15 -7.15
C LEU A 65 7.24 19.02 -8.28
N VAL A 66 5.91 19.04 -8.43
CA VAL A 66 5.20 19.91 -9.37
C VAL A 66 4.42 20.99 -8.61
N VAL A 67 4.54 22.25 -9.00
CA VAL A 67 3.90 23.38 -8.30
C VAL A 67 2.83 24.01 -9.15
N GLN A 68 1.62 24.20 -8.60
CA GLN A 68 0.51 24.80 -9.32
C GLN A 68 0.58 26.33 -9.29
N VAL A 69 0.47 26.95 -10.46
CA VAL A 69 0.50 28.41 -10.65
C VAL A 69 -0.76 28.86 -11.39
N SER A 70 -1.39 29.93 -10.90
CA SER A 70 -2.49 30.61 -11.57
C SER A 70 -2.25 32.12 -11.63
N SER A 71 -2.66 32.76 -12.72
CA SER A 71 -2.75 34.22 -12.84
C SER A 71 -3.58 34.54 -14.06
N GLU A 72 -4.16 35.73 -14.10
CA GLU A 72 -4.85 36.31 -15.26
C GLU A 72 -3.88 36.95 -16.26
N ASP A 73 -2.64 37.22 -15.85
CA ASP A 73 -1.59 37.83 -16.68
C ASP A 73 -0.44 36.85 -17.00
N PRO A 74 -0.20 36.54 -18.29
CA PRO A 74 0.92 35.70 -18.73
C PRO A 74 2.31 36.21 -18.33
N ASP A 75 2.54 37.53 -18.23
CA ASP A 75 3.83 38.07 -17.79
C ASP A 75 4.11 37.72 -16.32
N SER A 76 3.11 37.87 -15.46
CA SER A 76 3.18 37.42 -14.07
C SER A 76 3.48 35.92 -13.96
N VAL A 77 2.87 35.07 -14.79
CA VAL A 77 3.15 33.62 -14.78
C VAL A 77 4.63 33.38 -15.10
N VAL A 78 5.17 34.01 -16.15
CA VAL A 78 6.59 33.87 -16.51
C VAL A 78 7.52 34.30 -15.36
N ALA A 79 7.24 35.44 -14.74
CA ALA A 79 8.01 35.95 -13.60
C ALA A 79 8.00 34.95 -12.43
N THR A 80 6.83 34.48 -12.01
CA THR A 80 6.68 33.48 -10.95
C THR A 80 7.34 32.16 -11.31
N VAL A 81 7.17 31.64 -12.52
CA VAL A 81 7.81 30.38 -12.95
C VAL A 81 9.33 30.50 -12.95
N ASN A 82 9.89 31.67 -13.30
CA ASN A 82 11.33 31.93 -13.24
C ASN A 82 11.87 31.88 -11.79
N GLU A 83 11.11 32.37 -10.82
CA GLU A 83 11.45 32.27 -9.40
C GLU A 83 11.38 30.83 -8.87
N LEU A 84 10.47 30.00 -9.42
CA LEU A 84 10.27 28.61 -8.99
C LEU A 84 11.25 27.60 -9.59
N GLN A 85 12.08 27.98 -10.58
CA GLN A 85 12.85 27.02 -11.39
C GLN A 85 13.78 26.12 -10.58
N ASP A 86 14.34 26.65 -9.48
CA ASP A 86 15.24 25.92 -8.60
C ASP A 86 14.53 25.25 -7.41
N LEU A 87 13.24 25.53 -7.20
CA LEU A 87 12.44 25.04 -6.08
C LEU A 87 11.57 23.83 -6.46
N CYS A 88 11.28 23.64 -7.74
CA CYS A 88 10.47 22.52 -8.23
C CYS A 88 11.06 21.86 -9.51
N ASP A 89 10.42 20.79 -9.98
CA ASP A 89 10.83 20.02 -11.16
C ASP A 89 9.93 20.27 -12.36
N ALA A 90 8.68 20.67 -12.13
CA ALA A 90 7.75 21.20 -13.12
C ALA A 90 6.77 22.21 -12.50
N VAL A 91 6.09 22.97 -13.35
CA VAL A 91 4.95 23.81 -12.95
C VAL A 91 3.68 23.32 -13.63
N ASP A 92 2.57 23.30 -12.92
CA ASP A 92 1.23 23.07 -13.48
C ASP A 92 0.53 24.43 -13.62
N ILE A 93 0.27 24.83 -14.86
CA ILE A 93 -0.33 26.13 -15.14
C ILE A 93 -1.84 25.92 -15.20
N ASP A 94 -2.52 26.26 -14.11
CA ASP A 94 -3.98 26.16 -14.07
C ASP A 94 -4.58 27.10 -15.11
N GLN A 95 -5.79 26.77 -15.59
CA GLN A 95 -6.48 27.63 -16.54
C GLN A 95 -6.79 28.96 -15.88
N CYS A 96 -5.90 29.92 -16.12
CA CYS A 96 -6.11 31.36 -16.07
C CYS A 96 -7.60 31.64 -16.34
N ASN A 97 -8.36 31.99 -15.29
CA ASN A 97 -9.76 32.40 -15.44
C ASN A 97 -9.76 33.72 -16.21
N SER A 98 -9.66 33.63 -17.53
CA SER A 98 -9.95 34.76 -18.39
C SER A 98 -11.37 35.20 -18.08
N SER A 99 -11.55 36.49 -17.79
CA SER A 99 -12.85 37.14 -17.59
C SER A 99 -13.79 37.09 -18.82
N CYS A 100 -13.48 36.27 -19.82
CA CYS A 100 -14.27 36.09 -21.01
C CYS A 100 -15.41 35.08 -20.77
N ASP A 101 -16.60 35.46 -21.21
CA ASP A 101 -17.79 34.61 -21.11
C ASP A 101 -17.75 33.42 -22.10
N ASP A 102 -16.88 33.47 -23.12
CA ASP A 102 -16.73 32.42 -24.14
C ASP A 102 -15.60 31.42 -23.80
N LYS A 103 -15.94 30.13 -23.80
CA LYS A 103 -15.01 29.03 -23.45
C LYS A 103 -13.89 28.82 -24.48
N ASN A 104 -14.11 29.16 -25.75
CA ASN A 104 -13.08 29.05 -26.78
C ASN A 104 -12.08 30.19 -26.68
N ASP A 105 -12.54 31.41 -26.39
CA ASP A 105 -11.65 32.54 -26.17
C ASP A 105 -10.78 32.31 -24.94
N ALA A 106 -11.37 31.77 -23.86
CA ALA A 106 -10.63 31.35 -22.66
C ALA A 106 -9.53 30.35 -22.99
N TRP A 107 -9.86 29.34 -23.80
CA TRP A 107 -8.91 28.32 -24.23
C TRP A 107 -7.77 28.92 -25.06
N ASN A 108 -8.07 29.79 -26.02
CA ASN A 108 -7.07 30.42 -26.88
C ASN A 108 -6.14 31.36 -26.09
N ALA A 109 -6.68 32.11 -25.13
CA ALA A 109 -5.90 32.95 -24.22
C ALA A 109 -4.94 32.10 -23.38
N TRP A 110 -5.43 30.96 -22.86
CA TRP A 110 -4.60 30.02 -22.11
C TRP A 110 -3.49 29.39 -22.97
N ILE A 111 -3.78 28.97 -24.20
CA ILE A 111 -2.74 28.50 -25.14
C ILE A 111 -1.66 29.56 -25.36
N THR A 112 -2.04 30.83 -25.52
CA THR A 112 -1.08 31.94 -25.67
C THR A 112 -0.21 32.10 -24.42
N CYS A 113 -0.77 31.92 -23.23
CA CYS A 113 -0.02 31.91 -21.97
C CYS A 113 0.99 30.76 -21.93
N ILE A 114 0.56 29.54 -22.30
CA ILE A 114 1.44 28.37 -22.40
C ILE A 114 2.60 28.62 -23.38
N GLU A 115 2.32 29.10 -24.60
CA GLU A 115 3.35 29.43 -25.60
C GLU A 115 4.40 30.41 -25.03
N LYS A 116 3.95 31.41 -24.26
CA LYS A 116 4.83 32.39 -23.62
C LYS A 116 5.72 31.77 -22.55
N VAL A 117 5.14 30.99 -21.63
CA VAL A 117 5.89 30.34 -20.55
C VAL A 117 6.91 29.35 -21.11
N GLN A 118 6.57 28.60 -22.16
CA GLN A 118 7.53 27.69 -22.80
C GLN A 118 8.69 28.40 -23.48
N ARG A 119 8.42 29.56 -24.08
CA ARG A 119 9.43 30.40 -24.75
C ARG A 119 10.40 31.01 -23.73
N ASP A 120 9.87 31.49 -22.60
CA ASP A 120 10.63 32.31 -21.65
C ASP A 120 11.14 31.55 -20.42
N CYS A 121 10.62 30.34 -20.14
CA CYS A 121 11.01 29.52 -18.99
C CYS A 121 11.68 28.20 -19.39
N LYS A 122 12.59 27.71 -18.54
CA LYS A 122 13.35 26.47 -18.83
C LYS A 122 12.68 25.21 -18.31
N ILE A 123 11.85 25.33 -17.26
CA ILE A 123 11.26 24.22 -16.54
C ILE A 123 10.16 23.52 -17.36
N PRO A 124 9.99 22.19 -17.24
CA PRO A 124 8.83 21.48 -17.78
C PRO A 124 7.51 22.04 -17.25
N ILE A 125 6.46 21.92 -18.07
CA ILE A 125 5.13 22.39 -17.71
C ILE A 125 4.11 21.24 -17.76
N PHE A 126 3.13 21.30 -16.89
CA PHE A 126 1.95 20.46 -16.90
C PHE A 126 0.76 21.31 -17.36
N CYS A 127 -0.06 20.72 -18.22
CA CYS A 127 -1.24 21.34 -18.78
C CYS A 127 -2.44 20.45 -18.51
N LYS A 128 -3.42 21.00 -17.81
CA LYS A 128 -4.64 20.30 -17.44
C LYS A 128 -5.64 20.26 -18.60
N LEU A 129 -5.96 19.05 -19.06
CA LEU A 129 -6.83 18.80 -20.23
C LEU A 129 -8.10 18.05 -19.82
N PRO A 130 -9.28 18.71 -19.79
CA PRO A 130 -10.52 18.04 -19.43
C PRO A 130 -10.96 17.06 -20.51
N PHE A 131 -11.49 15.91 -20.09
CA PHE A 131 -12.03 14.92 -21.03
C PHE A 131 -13.34 14.25 -20.55
N SER A 132 -14.06 13.73 -21.53
CA SER A 132 -15.25 12.88 -21.39
C SER A 132 -15.35 11.94 -22.60
N TRP A 133 -15.81 10.71 -22.40
CA TRP A 133 -15.97 9.72 -23.48
C TRP A 133 -16.93 10.16 -24.60
N GLN A 134 -17.81 11.13 -24.35
CA GLN A 134 -18.77 11.66 -25.32
C GLN A 134 -18.15 12.72 -26.26
N THR A 135 -16.99 13.27 -25.91
CA THR A 135 -16.40 14.44 -26.57
C THR A 135 -14.91 14.22 -26.86
N VAL A 136 -14.55 13.00 -27.28
CA VAL A 136 -13.16 12.62 -27.59
C VAL A 136 -12.53 13.53 -28.63
N ASP A 137 -13.24 13.81 -29.72
CA ASP A 137 -12.73 14.65 -30.82
C ASP A 137 -12.36 16.06 -30.36
N GLU A 138 -13.15 16.64 -29.46
CA GLU A 138 -12.88 17.97 -28.90
C GLU A 138 -11.65 17.94 -27.98
N THR A 139 -11.50 16.89 -27.17
CA THR A 139 -10.29 16.70 -26.35
C THR A 139 -9.05 16.50 -27.22
N VAL A 140 -9.14 15.73 -28.30
CA VAL A 140 -8.05 15.55 -29.27
C VAL A 140 -7.69 16.87 -29.94
N ARG A 141 -8.69 17.65 -30.40
CA ARG A 141 -8.47 18.98 -30.99
C ARG A 141 -7.71 19.90 -30.03
N LYS A 142 -8.13 19.95 -28.77
CA LYS A 142 -7.47 20.72 -27.71
C LYS A 142 -6.05 20.23 -27.40
N GLY A 143 -5.83 18.92 -27.35
CA GLY A 143 -4.51 18.33 -27.20
C GLY A 143 -3.57 18.67 -28.36
N ASN A 144 -4.06 18.67 -29.59
CA ASN A 144 -3.29 19.08 -30.77
C ASN A 144 -2.90 20.55 -30.73
N LEU A 145 -3.78 21.45 -30.27
CA LEU A 145 -3.44 22.86 -30.09
C LEU A 145 -2.31 23.06 -29.06
N LEU A 146 -2.33 22.30 -27.97
CA LEU A 146 -1.24 22.31 -26.98
C LEU A 146 0.07 21.78 -27.57
N GLN A 147 0.00 20.69 -28.34
CA GLN A 147 1.17 20.15 -29.04
C GLN A 147 1.75 21.16 -30.04
N GLU A 148 0.90 21.84 -30.81
CA GLU A 148 1.31 22.87 -31.76
C GLU A 148 1.96 24.06 -31.05
N ALA A 149 1.42 24.51 -29.92
CA ALA A 149 2.02 25.55 -29.08
C ALA A 149 3.46 25.19 -28.68
N GLY A 150 3.67 23.97 -28.20
CA GLY A 150 5.01 23.43 -27.91
C GLY A 150 5.92 23.35 -29.13
N CYS A 151 5.39 22.93 -30.28
CA CYS A 151 6.16 22.78 -31.52
C CYS A 151 6.56 24.12 -32.17
N LYS A 152 5.77 25.20 -32.02
CA LYS A 152 6.09 26.53 -32.55
C LYS A 152 7.28 27.17 -31.85
N VAL A 153 7.52 26.82 -30.59
CA VAL A 153 8.70 27.23 -29.84
C VAL A 153 9.85 26.29 -30.23
N LYS A 154 10.72 26.72 -31.17
CA LYS A 154 11.91 25.98 -31.68
C LYS A 154 12.87 25.43 -30.59
N ALA A 155 12.64 25.72 -29.32
CA ALA A 155 13.55 25.41 -28.23
C ALA A 155 13.49 23.95 -27.77
N VAL A 156 12.31 23.30 -27.56
CA VAL A 156 12.24 21.88 -27.15
C VAL A 156 10.85 21.28 -27.43
N VAL A 157 10.76 20.30 -28.32
CA VAL A 157 9.60 19.39 -28.40
C VAL A 157 9.60 18.47 -27.17
N GLY A 158 8.46 18.35 -26.47
CA GLY A 158 8.26 17.38 -25.38
C GLY A 158 8.53 17.88 -23.95
N LYS A 159 8.38 19.18 -23.69
CA LYS A 159 8.44 19.75 -22.32
C LYS A 159 7.11 19.69 -21.57
N GLU A 160 6.01 19.39 -22.25
CA GLU A 160 4.67 19.33 -21.66
C GLU A 160 4.28 17.93 -21.21
N PHE A 161 3.58 17.87 -20.09
CA PHE A 161 2.80 16.71 -19.68
C PHE A 161 1.32 17.10 -19.67
N LEU A 162 0.48 16.29 -20.29
CA LEU A 162 -0.96 16.53 -20.31
C LEU A 162 -1.62 15.75 -19.16
N LEU A 163 -2.14 16.48 -18.18
CA LEU A 163 -2.95 15.91 -17.10
C LEU A 163 -4.39 15.77 -17.59
N LEU A 164 -4.74 14.57 -18.07
CA LEU A 164 -6.10 14.23 -18.48
C LEU A 164 -6.96 14.04 -17.25
N HIS A 165 -7.87 14.97 -17.01
CA HIS A 165 -8.76 14.92 -15.85
C HIS A 165 -10.21 14.74 -16.28
N LYS A 166 -10.89 13.77 -15.67
CA LYS A 166 -12.29 13.50 -15.97
C LYS A 166 -13.20 14.51 -15.27
N GLN A 167 -13.86 15.37 -16.03
CA GLN A 167 -14.89 16.27 -15.50
C GLN A 167 -16.29 15.67 -15.67
N ARG A 168 -17.08 15.65 -14.59
CA ARG A 168 -18.54 15.45 -14.66
C ARG A 168 -19.22 16.73 -14.15
N LYS A 169 -20.42 17.04 -14.66
CA LYS A 169 -21.19 18.27 -14.33
C LYS A 169 -21.28 18.61 -12.82
N GLU A 170 -21.07 17.64 -11.93
CA GLU A 170 -21.23 17.79 -10.48
C GLU A 170 -20.01 17.37 -9.66
N LYS A 171 -18.99 16.70 -10.25
CA LYS A 171 -17.83 16.19 -9.50
C LYS A 171 -16.56 16.23 -10.34
N LEU A 172 -15.51 16.79 -9.73
CA LEU A 172 -14.13 16.65 -10.19
C LEU A 172 -13.65 15.21 -9.95
N ASN A 173 -12.83 14.66 -10.84
CA ASN A 173 -12.18 13.34 -10.72
C ASN A 173 -13.14 12.15 -10.57
N ALA A 174 -14.20 12.13 -11.38
CA ALA A 174 -15.14 11.01 -11.38
C ALA A 174 -14.44 9.66 -11.68
N ILE A 175 -14.96 8.58 -11.10
CA ILE A 175 -14.50 7.20 -11.35
C ILE A 175 -14.40 6.97 -12.87
N VAL A 176 -13.24 6.49 -13.30
CA VAL A 176 -12.94 6.20 -14.70
C VAL A 176 -13.38 4.77 -15.00
N THR A 177 -14.19 4.60 -16.05
CA THR A 177 -14.74 3.31 -16.50
C THR A 177 -13.97 2.77 -17.70
N ASN A 178 -14.21 1.52 -18.10
CA ASN A 178 -13.60 0.94 -19.30
C ASN A 178 -13.88 1.76 -20.57
N LYS A 179 -15.08 2.36 -20.70
CA LYS A 179 -15.39 3.25 -21.83
C LYS A 179 -14.54 4.52 -21.83
N ASP A 180 -14.23 5.03 -20.64
CA ASP A 180 -13.31 6.16 -20.52
C ASP A 180 -11.89 5.73 -20.86
N TRP A 181 -11.46 4.50 -20.54
CA TRP A 181 -10.16 3.97 -20.95
C TRP A 181 -10.03 3.89 -22.47
N ASP A 182 -11.07 3.41 -23.17
CA ASP A 182 -11.08 3.39 -24.64
C ASP A 182 -10.98 4.81 -25.21
N ALA A 183 -11.70 5.78 -24.63
CA ALA A 183 -11.61 7.18 -25.01
C ALA A 183 -10.20 7.75 -24.77
N VAL A 184 -9.61 7.52 -23.60
CA VAL A 184 -8.25 7.97 -23.27
C VAL A 184 -7.24 7.34 -24.23
N LYS A 185 -7.39 6.06 -24.56
CA LYS A 185 -6.54 5.38 -25.55
C LYS A 185 -6.56 6.10 -26.90
N ILE A 186 -7.76 6.40 -27.42
CA ILE A 186 -7.92 7.14 -28.68
C ILE A 186 -7.25 8.52 -28.58
N ILE A 187 -7.41 9.23 -27.45
CA ILE A 187 -6.76 10.53 -27.23
C ILE A 187 -5.23 10.40 -27.26
N CYS A 188 -4.68 9.42 -26.54
CA CYS A 188 -3.23 9.16 -26.49
C CYS A 188 -2.65 8.72 -27.84
N GLU A 189 -3.40 7.97 -28.64
CA GLU A 189 -2.99 7.57 -30.00
C GLU A 189 -3.08 8.74 -31.00
N SER A 190 -3.90 9.76 -30.70
CA SER A 190 -4.12 10.90 -31.59
C SER A 190 -3.20 12.11 -31.32
N VAL A 191 -2.62 12.20 -30.12
CA VAL A 191 -1.78 13.33 -29.68
C VAL A 191 -0.45 12.78 -29.18
N SER A 192 0.68 13.27 -29.72
CA SER A 192 2.03 12.72 -29.47
C SER A 192 2.71 13.25 -28.18
N LEU A 193 1.94 13.82 -27.24
CA LEU A 193 2.43 14.31 -25.95
C LEU A 193 2.29 13.23 -24.86
N PRO A 194 3.15 13.24 -23.82
CA PRO A 194 3.02 12.31 -22.70
C PRO A 194 1.79 12.68 -21.84
N PHE A 195 0.94 11.69 -21.62
CA PHE A 195 -0.29 11.84 -20.83
C PHE A 195 -0.15 11.23 -19.43
N ILE A 196 -0.70 11.92 -18.45
CA ILE A 196 -1.00 11.39 -17.12
C ILE A 196 -2.50 11.42 -16.95
N LEU A 197 -3.09 10.29 -16.56
CA LEU A 197 -4.53 10.23 -16.30
C LEU A 197 -4.80 10.48 -14.82
N ASP A 198 -5.62 11.48 -14.52
CA ASP A 198 -6.09 11.75 -13.16
C ASP A 198 -7.40 11.00 -12.88
N VAL A 199 -7.41 10.20 -11.81
CA VAL A 199 -8.52 9.33 -11.45
C VAL A 199 -8.82 9.45 -9.95
N GLY A 200 -10.11 9.44 -9.58
CA GLY A 200 -10.49 9.54 -8.16
C GLY A 200 -10.19 8.26 -7.34
N THR A 201 -10.61 7.09 -7.85
CA THR A 201 -10.47 5.84 -7.08
C THR A 201 -10.16 4.64 -7.96
N LEU A 202 -9.04 3.97 -7.70
CA LEU A 202 -8.64 2.69 -8.30
C LEU A 202 -7.75 1.90 -7.34
N SER A 203 -7.82 0.57 -7.41
CA SER A 203 -6.82 -0.34 -6.83
C SER A 203 -5.51 -0.33 -7.64
N LEU A 204 -4.39 -0.75 -7.03
CA LEU A 204 -3.09 -0.82 -7.72
C LEU A 204 -3.16 -1.67 -9.01
N TRP A 205 -3.90 -2.77 -8.98
CA TRP A 205 -4.09 -3.63 -10.15
C TRP A 205 -4.88 -2.94 -11.27
N GLU A 206 -5.92 -2.17 -10.94
CA GLU A 206 -6.66 -1.38 -11.93
C GLU A 206 -5.79 -0.26 -12.51
N ILE A 207 -4.92 0.35 -11.70
CA ILE A 207 -3.97 1.37 -12.16
C ILE A 207 -3.00 0.77 -13.18
N ASP A 208 -2.38 -0.37 -12.89
CA ASP A 208 -1.45 -1.02 -13.82
C ASP A 208 -2.15 -1.43 -15.12
N LYS A 209 -3.39 -1.94 -15.04
CA LYS A 209 -4.21 -2.24 -16.22
C LYS A 209 -4.59 -1.01 -17.01
N CYS A 210 -4.94 0.08 -16.33
CA CYS A 210 -5.27 1.35 -16.97
C CYS A 210 -4.07 1.84 -17.79
N ILE A 211 -2.87 1.88 -17.19
CA ILE A 211 -1.62 2.26 -17.88
C ILE A 211 -1.39 1.39 -19.12
N GLN A 212 -1.53 0.07 -19.00
CA GLN A 212 -1.34 -0.85 -20.12
C GLN A 212 -2.38 -0.67 -21.24
N HIS A 213 -3.64 -0.42 -20.88
CA HIS A 213 -4.74 -0.30 -21.85
C HIS A 213 -4.71 1.02 -22.60
N THR A 214 -4.51 2.13 -21.87
CA THR A 214 -4.63 3.48 -22.42
C THR A 214 -3.34 4.00 -23.03
N GLY A 215 -2.18 3.46 -22.62
CA GLY A 215 -0.87 3.94 -23.04
C GLY A 215 -0.41 5.22 -22.34
N VAL A 216 -1.13 5.69 -21.32
CA VAL A 216 -0.69 6.83 -20.49
C VAL A 216 0.61 6.51 -19.78
N GLN A 217 1.44 7.53 -19.54
CA GLN A 217 2.73 7.37 -18.88
C GLN A 217 2.58 7.04 -17.39
N GLY A 218 1.54 7.59 -16.77
CA GLY A 218 1.25 7.39 -15.37
C GLY A 218 -0.19 7.74 -15.01
N VAL A 219 -0.55 7.40 -13.78
CA VAL A 219 -1.87 7.69 -13.21
C VAL A 219 -1.67 8.51 -11.96
N ALA A 220 -2.38 9.64 -11.90
CA ALA A 220 -2.52 10.47 -10.72
C ALA A 220 -3.78 10.05 -9.95
N VAL A 221 -3.67 9.92 -8.62
CA VAL A 221 -4.77 9.50 -7.74
C VAL A 221 -4.95 10.49 -6.60
N SER A 222 -6.20 10.82 -6.28
CA SER A 222 -6.53 11.68 -5.12
C SER A 222 -6.94 10.87 -3.88
N ASP A 223 -8.23 10.53 -3.79
CA ASP A 223 -8.92 10.09 -2.58
C ASP A 223 -8.40 8.73 -2.07
N SER A 224 -7.87 7.92 -2.98
CA SER A 224 -7.31 6.61 -2.66
C SER A 224 -6.03 6.71 -1.82
N LEU A 225 -5.23 7.77 -1.99
CA LEU A 225 -4.01 7.96 -1.20
C LEU A 225 -4.29 8.54 0.18
N GLU A 226 -5.38 9.30 0.34
CA GLU A 226 -5.80 9.82 1.65
C GLU A 226 -6.27 8.68 2.57
N THR A 227 -7.03 7.74 2.01
CA THR A 227 -7.55 6.59 2.76
C THR A 227 -6.56 5.42 2.83
N ASN A 228 -5.70 5.25 1.82
CA ASN A 228 -4.66 4.23 1.77
C ASN A 228 -3.33 4.80 1.24
N PRO A 229 -2.50 5.39 2.11
CA PRO A 229 -1.21 5.97 1.72
C PRO A 229 -0.24 4.92 1.14
N ALA A 230 -0.47 3.64 1.46
CA ALA A 230 0.32 2.51 1.00
C ALA A 230 -0.14 1.92 -0.33
N LEU A 231 -1.05 2.58 -1.07
CA LEU A 231 -1.61 2.09 -2.34
C LEU A 231 -0.54 1.60 -3.33
N PHE A 232 0.56 2.36 -3.46
CA PHE A 232 1.68 2.04 -4.37
C PHE A 232 2.80 1.23 -3.70
N SER A 233 2.62 0.84 -2.44
CA SER A 233 3.68 0.18 -1.67
C SER A 233 3.79 -1.29 -2.03
N LYS A 234 5.01 -1.73 -2.34
CA LYS A 234 5.30 -3.16 -2.58
C LYS A 234 5.25 -4.00 -1.30
N LYS A 235 5.41 -3.37 -0.13
CA LYS A 235 5.52 -4.07 1.17
C LYS A 235 4.20 -4.21 1.91
N GLN A 236 3.15 -3.49 1.49
CA GLN A 236 1.81 -3.50 2.08
C GLN A 236 1.85 -3.42 3.62
N PRO A 237 2.40 -2.33 4.20
CA PRO A 237 2.41 -2.13 5.65
C PRO A 237 1.00 -2.02 6.22
N THR A 238 0.85 -2.34 7.50
CA THR A 238 -0.39 -2.07 8.24
C THR A 238 -0.58 -0.56 8.39
N ILE A 239 -1.84 -0.11 8.55
CA ILE A 239 -2.10 1.31 8.74
C ILE A 239 -1.38 1.89 9.96
N LEU A 240 -1.22 1.10 11.02
CA LEU A 240 -0.57 1.54 12.25
C LEU A 240 0.93 1.77 12.03
N GLU A 241 1.58 0.93 11.22
CA GLU A 241 2.97 1.16 10.79
C GLU A 241 3.08 2.40 9.90
N VAL A 242 2.10 2.65 9.02
CA VAL A 242 2.05 3.87 8.20
C VAL A 242 1.93 5.11 9.09
N VAL A 243 1.03 5.08 10.08
CA VAL A 243 0.80 6.17 11.03
C VAL A 243 2.05 6.43 11.87
N ASP A 244 2.71 5.39 12.39
CA ASP A 244 3.94 5.56 13.17
C ASP A 244 5.03 6.28 12.35
N ASN A 245 5.25 5.83 11.10
CA ASN A 245 6.19 6.49 10.18
C ASN A 245 5.79 7.93 9.86
N TYR A 246 4.49 8.21 9.77
CA TYR A 246 3.99 9.56 9.52
C TYR A 246 4.24 10.48 10.71
N LEU A 247 3.95 10.03 11.94
CA LEU A 247 4.15 10.82 13.14
C LEU A 247 5.64 11.14 13.39
N GLU A 248 6.55 10.22 13.06
CA GLU A 248 8.00 10.50 13.07
C GLU A 248 8.38 11.64 12.12
N LEU A 249 7.81 11.66 10.91
CA LEU A 249 8.01 12.74 9.95
C LEU A 249 7.39 14.06 10.45
N CYS A 250 6.19 14.01 11.02
CA CYS A 250 5.52 15.18 11.59
C CYS A 250 6.33 15.86 12.69
N GLU A 251 7.02 15.09 13.54
CA GLU A 251 7.93 15.65 14.53
C GLU A 251 9.18 16.26 13.91
N MET A 252 9.77 15.55 12.95
CA MET A 252 11.01 16.00 12.29
C MET A 252 10.80 17.31 11.54
N TYR A 253 9.66 17.47 10.86
CA TYR A 253 9.36 18.61 10.00
C TYR A 253 8.31 19.58 10.60
N HIS A 254 7.94 19.38 11.86
CA HIS A 254 7.01 20.26 12.60
C HIS A 254 5.69 20.50 11.86
N THR A 255 5.03 19.41 11.40
CA THR A 255 3.78 19.50 10.65
C THR A 255 2.68 20.19 11.47
N PRO A 256 1.91 21.13 10.88
CA PRO A 256 0.76 21.73 11.54
C PRO A 256 -0.23 20.67 12.04
N LEU A 257 -0.64 20.79 13.30
CA LEU A 257 -1.48 19.80 13.96
C LEU A 257 -2.80 19.55 13.21
N LEU A 258 -3.37 20.58 12.58
CA LEU A 258 -4.57 20.47 11.77
C LEU A 258 -4.40 19.45 10.63
N ASN A 259 -3.28 19.52 9.91
CA ASN A 259 -2.97 18.60 8.82
C ASN A 259 -2.78 17.18 9.36
N VAL A 260 -2.05 17.03 10.48
CA VAL A 260 -1.88 15.71 11.13
C VAL A 260 -3.24 15.09 11.45
N LYS A 261 -4.16 15.86 12.05
CA LYS A 261 -5.52 15.38 12.37
C LYS A 261 -6.29 14.97 11.11
N GLN A 262 -6.28 15.79 10.06
CA GLN A 262 -6.97 15.51 8.80
C GLN A 262 -6.46 14.22 8.15
N HIS A 263 -5.14 14.03 8.07
CA HIS A 263 -4.55 12.82 7.51
C HIS A 263 -4.88 11.57 8.32
N LEU A 264 -4.84 11.66 9.65
CA LEU A 264 -5.28 10.57 10.52
C LEU A 264 -6.77 10.27 10.36
N GLN A 265 -7.62 11.29 10.24
CA GLN A 265 -9.06 11.09 9.97
C GLN A 265 -9.30 10.34 8.65
N GLY A 266 -8.52 10.65 7.60
CA GLY A 266 -8.59 9.96 6.31
C GLY A 266 -8.09 8.52 6.39
N CYS A 267 -6.83 8.33 6.75
CA CYS A 267 -6.18 7.03 6.65
C CYS A 267 -6.59 6.04 7.76
N CYS A 268 -7.05 6.54 8.92
CA CYS A 268 -7.59 5.72 10.01
C CYS A 268 -9.12 5.72 10.05
N TYR A 269 -9.82 6.27 9.04
CA TYR A 269 -11.28 6.43 9.02
C TYR A 269 -12.02 5.17 9.50
N PHE A 270 -11.69 4.00 8.94
CA PHE A 270 -12.32 2.73 9.29
C PHE A 270 -12.23 2.41 10.80
N TYR A 271 -11.08 2.69 11.41
CA TYR A 271 -10.86 2.45 12.84
C TYR A 271 -11.54 3.51 13.70
N LEU A 272 -11.51 4.77 13.29
CA LEU A 272 -12.13 5.88 14.01
C LEU A 272 -13.67 5.76 14.02
N CYS A 273 -14.27 5.27 12.93
CA CYS A 273 -15.70 4.92 12.90
C CYS A 273 -16.05 3.76 13.83
N ARG A 274 -15.12 2.84 14.08
CA ARG A 274 -15.35 1.74 15.02
C ARG A 274 -15.20 2.20 16.46
N PHE A 275 -14.16 2.98 16.74
CA PHE A 275 -13.81 3.45 18.07
C PHE A 275 -14.16 4.93 18.23
N HIS A 276 -15.46 5.23 18.30
CA HIS A 276 -15.99 6.60 18.35
C HIS A 276 -15.34 7.49 19.42
N GLY A 277 -15.03 6.92 20.60
CA GLY A 277 -14.36 7.67 21.66
C GLY A 277 -12.94 8.15 21.29
N ILE A 278 -12.23 7.38 20.45
CA ILE A 278 -10.92 7.79 19.93
C ILE A 278 -11.09 8.89 18.89
N ASN A 279 -12.11 8.83 18.05
CA ASN A 279 -12.40 9.88 17.07
C ASN A 279 -12.70 11.23 17.74
N THR A 280 -13.54 11.24 18.78
CA THR A 280 -13.83 12.47 19.53
C THR A 280 -12.57 13.04 20.19
N LYS A 281 -11.74 12.19 20.80
CA LYS A 281 -10.47 12.63 21.40
C LYS A 281 -9.51 13.21 20.36
N LEU A 282 -9.46 12.67 19.14
CA LEU A 282 -8.61 13.16 18.05
C LEU A 282 -8.94 14.61 17.68
N GLU A 283 -10.20 15.03 17.80
CA GLU A 283 -10.60 16.42 17.56
C GLU A 283 -10.08 17.35 18.66
N GLU A 284 -9.96 16.86 19.91
CA GLU A 284 -9.60 17.65 21.10
C GLU A 284 -8.09 17.76 21.37
N VAL A 285 -7.27 16.85 20.81
CA VAL A 285 -5.80 16.85 21.06
C VAL A 285 -5.14 18.17 20.67
N LYS A 286 -4.11 18.58 21.42
CA LYS A 286 -3.47 19.91 21.29
C LYS A 286 -2.03 19.86 20.78
N ASN A 287 -1.44 18.69 20.69
CA ASN A 287 -0.06 18.50 20.25
C ASN A 287 0.16 17.07 19.72
N ILE A 288 1.33 16.84 19.13
CA ILE A 288 1.69 15.53 18.53
C ILE A 288 1.84 14.44 19.59
N GLU A 289 2.28 14.77 20.81
CA GLU A 289 2.45 13.79 21.89
C GLU A 289 1.10 13.20 22.32
N GLU A 290 0.07 14.04 22.46
CA GLU A 290 -1.30 13.59 22.71
C GLU A 290 -1.84 12.71 21.56
N ILE A 291 -1.48 13.00 20.30
CA ILE A 291 -1.80 12.13 19.15
C ILE A 291 -1.13 10.76 19.31
N LYS A 292 0.15 10.71 19.65
CA LYS A 292 0.88 9.45 19.87
C LYS A 292 0.22 8.61 20.97
N MET A 293 -0.12 9.23 22.09
CA MET A 293 -0.83 8.56 23.19
C MET A 293 -2.18 8.00 22.73
N LEU A 294 -2.90 8.73 21.88
CA LEU A 294 -4.19 8.31 21.33
C LEU A 294 -4.04 7.15 20.33
N ILE A 295 -3.00 7.15 19.50
CA ILE A 295 -2.68 6.03 18.60
C ILE A 295 -2.29 4.79 19.41
N ASP A 296 -1.57 4.93 20.52
CA ASP A 296 -1.28 3.81 21.42
C ASP A 296 -2.55 3.28 22.12
N GLU A 297 -3.52 4.14 22.44
CA GLU A 297 -4.84 3.72 22.91
C GLU A 297 -5.56 2.90 21.82
N LEU A 298 -5.56 3.37 20.57
CA LEU A 298 -6.12 2.64 19.43
C LEU A 298 -5.48 1.26 19.25
N LYS A 299 -4.15 1.17 19.34
CA LYS A 299 -3.41 -0.10 19.27
C LYS A 299 -3.85 -1.06 20.37
N ARG A 300 -4.06 -0.58 21.59
CA ARG A 300 -4.54 -1.40 22.73
C ARG A 300 -5.97 -1.89 22.51
N GLU A 301 -6.89 -1.02 22.09
CA GLU A 301 -8.28 -1.39 21.80
C GLU A 301 -8.38 -2.44 20.68
N MET A 302 -7.60 -2.29 19.60
CA MET A 302 -7.51 -3.28 18.53
C MET A 302 -6.96 -4.62 19.00
N ALA A 303 -5.99 -4.61 19.92
CA ALA A 303 -5.44 -5.83 20.51
C ALA A 303 -6.47 -6.52 21.43
N MET A 304 -7.23 -5.76 22.22
CA MET A 304 -8.30 -6.31 23.06
C MET A 304 -9.39 -6.99 22.23
N LEU A 305 -9.89 -6.34 21.17
CA LEU A 305 -10.86 -6.97 20.27
C LEU A 305 -10.33 -8.23 19.58
N SER A 306 -9.04 -8.22 19.21
CA SER A 306 -8.42 -9.41 18.63
C SER A 306 -8.35 -10.55 19.64
N LYS A 307 -8.09 -10.24 20.92
CA LYS A 307 -8.13 -11.20 22.02
C LYS A 307 -9.53 -11.74 22.26
N GLU A 308 -10.55 -10.87 22.34
CA GLU A 308 -11.95 -11.28 22.49
C GLU A 308 -12.42 -12.16 21.33
N ARG A 309 -12.01 -11.85 20.10
CA ARG A 309 -12.29 -12.69 18.92
C ARG A 309 -11.75 -14.10 19.09
N VAL A 310 -10.50 -14.23 19.53
CA VAL A 310 -9.87 -15.53 19.81
C VAL A 310 -10.58 -16.25 20.95
N GLU A 311 -10.87 -15.57 22.06
CA GLU A 311 -11.58 -16.16 23.19
C GLU A 311 -13.00 -16.62 22.83
N ASN A 312 -13.72 -15.86 22.01
CA ASN A 312 -15.05 -16.23 21.54
C ASN A 312 -15.00 -17.40 20.56
N ALA A 313 -13.99 -17.45 19.67
CA ALA A 313 -13.77 -18.60 18.80
C ALA A 313 -13.52 -19.87 19.63
N MET A 314 -12.70 -19.78 20.69
CA MET A 314 -12.46 -20.87 21.63
C MET A 314 -13.75 -21.31 22.33
N LYS A 315 -14.59 -20.38 22.79
CA LYS A 315 -15.88 -20.68 23.45
C LYS A 315 -16.92 -21.29 22.49
N ASN A 316 -16.85 -20.94 21.20
CA ASN A 316 -17.84 -21.33 20.20
C ASN A 316 -17.41 -22.54 19.34
N GLY A 317 -16.46 -23.34 19.85
CA GLY A 317 -16.05 -24.59 19.19
C GLY A 317 -15.28 -24.39 17.89
N ALA A 318 -14.41 -23.38 17.83
CA ALA A 318 -13.44 -23.25 16.75
C ALA A 318 -12.59 -24.51 16.62
N GLN A 319 -11.98 -24.70 15.44
CA GLN A 319 -11.16 -25.88 15.21
C GLN A 319 -10.00 -25.92 16.20
N ARG A 320 -9.79 -27.06 16.86
CA ARG A 320 -8.69 -27.25 17.81
C ARG A 320 -7.40 -27.68 17.11
N VAL A 321 -6.31 -26.96 17.31
CA VAL A 321 -4.97 -27.24 16.76
C VAL A 321 -3.96 -27.23 17.91
N ALA A 322 -3.17 -28.27 18.13
CA ALA A 322 -2.17 -28.28 19.21
C ALA A 322 -0.73 -28.21 18.69
N ILE A 323 0.25 -27.83 19.52
CA ILE A 323 1.68 -28.00 19.26
C ILE A 323 2.28 -28.92 20.34
N ASP A 324 2.94 -30.02 19.95
CA ASP A 324 3.51 -31.04 20.86
C ASP A 324 5.01 -30.87 21.08
N PHE A 325 5.38 -30.46 22.30
CA PHE A 325 6.75 -30.22 22.75
C PHE A 325 7.40 -31.43 23.40
N THR A 326 6.73 -32.59 23.45
CA THR A 326 7.29 -33.74 24.17
C THR A 326 8.55 -34.36 23.54
N LEU A 327 9.04 -33.80 22.42
CA LEU A 327 10.35 -34.08 21.81
C LEU A 327 11.37 -32.96 22.10
N SER A 328 11.12 -32.09 23.08
CA SER A 328 11.99 -30.98 23.45
C SER A 328 13.41 -31.42 23.77
N GLU A 329 13.56 -32.61 24.34
CA GLU A 329 14.86 -33.15 24.73
C GLU A 329 15.75 -33.57 23.56
N ASP A 330 15.16 -33.86 22.40
CA ASP A 330 15.87 -34.23 21.18
C ASP A 330 16.51 -33.00 20.48
N MET A 331 16.22 -31.77 20.94
CA MET A 331 16.71 -30.52 20.33
C MET A 331 17.88 -29.90 21.09
N ASN A 332 18.84 -29.37 20.34
CA ASN A 332 19.88 -28.50 20.88
C ASN A 332 19.36 -27.06 21.13
N ASN A 333 20.15 -26.23 21.81
CA ASN A 333 19.73 -24.87 22.18
C ASN A 333 19.40 -23.97 20.98
N LYS A 334 20.06 -24.15 19.83
CA LYS A 334 19.76 -23.37 18.61
C LYS A 334 18.41 -23.78 18.02
N GLU A 335 18.11 -25.08 18.02
CA GLU A 335 16.83 -25.62 17.56
C GLU A 335 15.68 -25.18 18.46
N VAL A 336 15.87 -25.22 19.79
CA VAL A 336 14.91 -24.69 20.76
C VAL A 336 14.62 -23.20 20.54
N SER A 337 15.66 -22.39 20.28
CA SER A 337 15.48 -20.96 19.99
C SER A 337 14.70 -20.71 18.70
N LYS A 338 14.94 -21.52 17.66
CA LYS A 338 14.18 -21.47 16.41
C LYS A 338 12.74 -21.94 16.60
N LEU A 339 12.50 -22.96 17.41
CA LEU A 339 11.15 -23.41 17.74
C LEU A 339 10.38 -22.30 18.45
N ALA A 340 10.96 -21.68 19.48
CA ALA A 340 10.34 -20.55 20.19
C ALA A 340 10.01 -19.38 19.24
N ALA A 341 10.89 -19.07 18.29
CA ALA A 341 10.61 -18.05 17.27
C ALA A 341 9.42 -18.44 16.37
N GLN A 342 9.32 -19.71 15.97
CA GLN A 342 8.18 -20.24 15.20
C GLN A 342 6.87 -20.21 16.01
N LEU A 343 6.92 -20.46 17.32
CA LEU A 343 5.74 -20.37 18.20
C LEU A 343 5.21 -18.95 18.33
N ARG A 344 6.11 -17.98 18.51
CA ARG A 344 5.72 -16.57 18.52
C ARG A 344 5.08 -16.16 17.20
N GLN A 345 5.62 -16.62 16.08
CA GLN A 345 5.07 -16.35 14.76
C GLN A 345 3.66 -16.92 14.61
N LEU A 346 3.46 -18.20 14.91
CA LEU A 346 2.14 -18.85 14.76
C LEU A 346 1.08 -18.29 15.72
N TYR A 347 1.49 -17.90 16.95
CA TYR A 347 0.59 -17.20 17.87
C TYR A 347 0.15 -15.85 17.30
N GLY A 348 1.10 -15.10 16.72
CA GLY A 348 0.82 -13.86 16.00
C GLY A 348 -0.12 -14.06 14.81
N SER A 349 0.08 -15.10 14.01
CA SER A 349 -0.83 -15.46 12.91
C SER A 349 -2.24 -15.74 13.40
N ASN A 350 -2.39 -16.54 14.48
CA ASN A 350 -3.71 -16.87 15.03
C ASN A 350 -4.44 -15.63 15.53
N MET A 351 -3.74 -14.76 16.29
CA MET A 351 -4.29 -13.51 16.81
C MET A 351 -4.78 -12.58 15.69
N LYS A 352 -4.10 -12.57 14.54
CA LYS A 352 -4.47 -11.75 13.37
C LYS A 352 -5.56 -12.37 12.50
N SER A 353 -5.85 -13.67 12.65
CA SER A 353 -6.85 -14.37 11.84
C SER A 353 -8.26 -13.83 12.10
N VAL A 354 -9.05 -13.71 11.04
CA VAL A 354 -10.50 -13.44 11.10
C VAL A 354 -11.27 -14.65 11.63
N SER A 355 -10.72 -15.86 11.44
CA SER A 355 -11.25 -17.12 11.94
C SER A 355 -10.12 -17.85 12.69
N PRO A 356 -9.85 -17.46 13.95
CA PRO A 356 -8.79 -18.07 14.74
C PRO A 356 -9.16 -19.50 15.15
N VAL A 357 -8.13 -20.34 15.27
CA VAL A 357 -8.26 -21.70 15.82
C VAL A 357 -8.10 -21.68 17.34
N ASP A 358 -8.68 -22.67 18.01
CA ASP A 358 -8.36 -22.97 19.40
C ASP A 358 -6.97 -23.62 19.41
N LEU A 359 -5.92 -22.79 19.57
CA LEU A 359 -4.52 -23.20 19.53
C LEU A 359 -4.16 -23.79 20.89
N HIS A 360 -3.65 -25.01 20.97
CA HIS A 360 -3.18 -25.69 22.17
C HIS A 360 -1.66 -25.87 22.22
N LEU A 361 -1.06 -25.82 23.40
CA LEU A 361 0.38 -26.08 23.61
C LEU A 361 0.55 -27.23 24.58
N THR A 362 1.31 -28.23 24.19
CA THR A 362 1.17 -29.57 24.77
C THR A 362 2.51 -30.22 25.02
N GLY A 363 2.68 -30.87 26.17
CA GLY A 363 4.01 -31.35 26.57
C GLY A 363 5.01 -30.25 26.89
N LEU A 364 4.55 -29.01 27.06
CA LEU A 364 5.38 -27.88 27.46
C LEU A 364 5.56 -27.91 28.99
N GLU A 365 6.76 -28.21 29.45
CA GLU A 365 7.06 -28.18 30.88
C GLU A 365 7.23 -26.74 31.38
N THR A 366 6.50 -26.36 32.42
CA THR A 366 6.69 -25.10 33.14
C THR A 366 8.10 -25.10 33.75
N ASN A 367 8.95 -24.17 33.30
CA ASN A 367 10.41 -24.11 33.52
C ASN A 367 11.32 -24.96 32.62
N GLY A 368 10.76 -25.69 31.65
CA GLY A 368 11.53 -26.43 30.65
C GLY A 368 12.32 -25.52 29.68
N ARG A 369 13.25 -26.11 28.92
CA ARG A 369 14.12 -25.36 27.99
C ARG A 369 13.32 -24.53 26.96
N VAL A 370 12.27 -25.11 26.40
CA VAL A 370 11.39 -24.43 25.43
C VAL A 370 10.59 -23.31 26.11
N TYR A 371 10.02 -23.55 27.29
CA TYR A 371 9.24 -22.56 28.03
C TYR A 371 10.07 -21.31 28.35
N ARG A 372 11.28 -21.49 28.92
CA ARG A 372 12.19 -20.37 29.25
C ARG A 372 12.58 -19.58 28.02
N GLU A 373 12.86 -20.25 26.92
CA GLU A 373 13.25 -19.60 25.68
C GLU A 373 12.08 -18.82 25.05
N CYS A 374 10.85 -19.31 25.19
CA CYS A 374 9.67 -18.59 24.75
C CYS A 374 9.36 -17.36 25.61
N VAL A 375 9.52 -17.46 26.94
CA VAL A 375 9.41 -16.31 27.85
C VAL A 375 10.50 -15.28 27.53
N ARG A 376 11.74 -15.72 27.29
CA ARG A 376 12.85 -14.85 26.83
C ARG A 376 12.52 -14.14 25.51
N GLN A 377 11.73 -14.78 24.67
CA GLN A 377 11.24 -14.25 23.39
C GLN A 377 9.87 -13.56 23.47
N SER A 378 9.38 -13.28 24.69
CA SER A 378 8.16 -12.53 25.00
C SER A 378 6.84 -13.22 24.63
N LEU A 379 6.73 -14.54 24.78
CA LEU A 379 5.50 -15.31 24.59
C LEU A 379 4.79 -15.60 25.94
N ASN A 380 3.46 -15.46 26.01
CA ASN A 380 2.62 -15.71 27.21
C ASN A 380 1.68 -16.93 27.02
N PHE A 381 1.42 -17.72 28.07
CA PHE A 381 1.06 -19.14 27.99
C PHE A 381 -0.22 -19.59 28.74
N ASP A 382 -1.12 -18.69 29.10
CA ASP A 382 -2.30 -19.05 29.88
C ASP A 382 -3.31 -19.95 29.11
N LYS A 383 -3.41 -21.22 29.57
CA LYS A 383 -4.31 -22.35 29.16
C LYS A 383 -3.71 -23.26 28.08
N LEU A 384 -4.17 -24.54 28.00
CA LEU A 384 -4.23 -25.46 26.82
C LEU A 384 -3.74 -26.94 27.01
N MET A 385 -4.38 -27.91 26.29
CA MET A 385 -4.26 -29.42 26.40
C MET A 385 -4.40 -30.24 25.05
N VAL A 386 -4.22 -31.59 25.00
CA VAL A 386 -3.54 -32.42 23.91
C VAL A 386 -4.27 -33.68 23.30
N HIS A 387 -4.08 -34.06 21.98
CA HIS A 387 -3.74 -35.41 21.31
C HIS A 387 -4.09 -35.53 19.74
N LYS A 388 -3.51 -36.45 18.88
CA LYS A 388 -3.53 -36.47 17.34
C LYS A 388 -3.95 -37.76 16.51
N SER A 389 -4.23 -37.64 15.17
CA SER A 389 -4.76 -38.67 14.18
C SER A 389 -4.12 -38.82 12.71
N GLU A 390 -4.32 -39.97 11.95
CA GLU A 390 -3.56 -40.86 10.91
C GLU A 390 -3.97 -40.74 9.46
N THR A 391 -4.80 -39.75 9.20
CA THR A 391 -5.61 -39.71 8.01
C THR A 391 -5.14 -38.57 7.14
N ILE A 392 -5.07 -38.74 5.81
CA ILE A 392 -4.84 -37.60 4.92
C ILE A 392 -5.91 -36.54 5.22
N LEU A 393 -5.46 -35.29 5.41
CA LEU A 393 -6.36 -34.24 5.85
C LEU A 393 -7.12 -33.68 4.65
N GLU A 394 -8.34 -34.17 4.43
CA GLU A 394 -9.22 -33.68 3.38
C GLU A 394 -10.03 -32.47 3.84
N THR A 395 -10.57 -32.54 5.06
CA THR A 395 -11.34 -31.48 5.71
C THR A 395 -10.95 -31.36 7.19
N LEU A 396 -11.26 -30.22 7.81
CA LEU A 396 -11.13 -30.03 9.26
C LEU A 396 -12.42 -30.48 9.95
N ASP A 397 -12.27 -31.50 10.80
CA ASP A 397 -13.32 -32.07 11.62
C ASP A 397 -13.35 -31.37 12.98
N LYS A 398 -14.46 -30.68 13.28
CA LYS A 398 -14.63 -29.88 14.49
C LYS A 398 -14.52 -30.70 15.78
N ASP A 399 -14.81 -32.00 15.71
CA ASP A 399 -14.74 -32.88 16.87
C ASP A 399 -13.31 -33.38 17.15
N LYS A 400 -12.37 -33.15 16.22
CA LYS A 400 -10.96 -33.58 16.34
C LYS A 400 -10.03 -32.46 16.81
N VAL A 401 -8.89 -32.86 17.38
CA VAL A 401 -7.77 -31.98 17.73
C VAL A 401 -6.58 -32.26 16.79
N TYR A 402 -6.02 -31.22 16.17
CA TYR A 402 -4.93 -31.33 15.19
C TYR A 402 -3.57 -30.89 15.77
N ILE A 403 -2.74 -31.81 16.25
CA ILE A 403 -1.37 -31.58 16.78
C ILE A 403 -0.23 -31.39 15.76
N ILE A 404 0.45 -30.27 15.71
CA ILE A 404 1.75 -30.13 15.02
C ILE A 404 2.88 -30.55 15.97
N GLY A 405 3.79 -31.42 15.54
CA GLY A 405 4.98 -31.76 16.35
C GLY A 405 5.90 -30.55 16.47
N GLY A 406 6.14 -30.07 17.69
CA GLY A 406 7.04 -28.97 18.02
C GLY A 406 8.51 -29.39 17.98
N LEU A 407 8.98 -29.81 16.80
CA LEU A 407 10.35 -30.28 16.58
C LEU A 407 11.01 -29.46 15.47
N VAL A 408 12.17 -28.88 15.77
CA VAL A 408 13.06 -28.27 14.77
C VAL A 408 14.30 -29.13 14.68
N ASP A 409 14.50 -29.74 13.52
CA ASP A 409 15.51 -30.76 13.33
C ASP A 409 16.50 -30.36 12.23
N HIS A 410 17.75 -30.11 12.61
CA HIS A 410 18.86 -29.90 11.69
C HIS A 410 19.65 -31.18 11.37
N HIS A 411 19.41 -32.28 12.08
CA HIS A 411 20.07 -33.57 11.95
C HIS A 411 19.04 -34.67 11.66
N VAL A 412 18.40 -34.62 10.48
CA VAL A 412 17.32 -35.50 9.99
C VAL A 412 17.05 -36.77 10.85
N LEU A 413 16.28 -36.60 11.92
CA LEU A 413 15.66 -37.63 12.72
C LEU A 413 14.41 -38.13 11.98
N LYS A 414 14.63 -38.91 10.90
CA LYS A 414 13.54 -39.48 10.11
C LYS A 414 12.57 -40.26 11.01
N ASP A 415 11.28 -40.05 10.78
CA ASP A 415 10.18 -40.79 11.39
C ASP A 415 10.03 -40.68 12.92
N ARG A 416 10.82 -39.86 13.63
CA ARG A 416 10.72 -39.71 15.11
C ARG A 416 9.32 -39.36 15.59
N THR A 417 8.69 -38.36 14.98
CA THR A 417 7.31 -37.93 15.30
C THR A 417 6.28 -38.97 14.88
N LYS A 418 6.52 -39.69 13.78
CA LYS A 418 5.65 -40.75 13.26
C LYS A 418 5.67 -41.99 14.17
N SER A 419 6.84 -42.53 14.49
CA SER A 419 6.99 -43.70 15.37
C SER A 419 6.42 -43.43 16.77
N ARG A 420 6.52 -42.20 17.26
CA ARG A 420 5.92 -41.80 18.54
C ARG A 420 4.40 -41.77 18.48
N ALA A 421 3.83 -41.32 17.37
CA ALA A 421 2.39 -41.32 17.16
C ALA A 421 1.84 -42.76 17.12
N GLU A 422 2.49 -43.63 16.33
CA GLU A 422 2.20 -45.07 16.25
C GLU A 422 2.22 -45.72 17.64
N THR A 423 3.25 -45.44 18.44
CA THR A 423 3.38 -45.97 19.82
C THR A 423 2.22 -45.55 20.72
N LYS A 424 1.78 -44.30 20.61
CA LYS A 424 0.71 -43.75 21.45
C LYS A 424 -0.69 -43.99 20.88
N ARG A 425 -0.81 -44.70 19.75
CA ARG A 425 -2.09 -44.91 19.02
C ARG A 425 -2.83 -43.61 18.71
N VAL A 426 -2.08 -42.51 18.71
CA VAL A 426 -2.52 -41.25 18.13
C VAL A 426 -2.21 -41.39 16.68
N SER A 427 -3.22 -41.22 15.89
CA SER A 427 -3.10 -41.42 14.48
C SER A 427 -2.19 -40.21 13.91
N THR A 428 -1.53 -40.24 12.73
CA THR A 428 -0.92 -39.07 11.93
C THR A 428 -1.43 -38.56 10.51
N ALA A 429 -1.81 -37.29 10.33
CA ALA A 429 -2.28 -36.75 9.04
C ALA A 429 -1.19 -36.06 8.22
N ARG A 430 -1.23 -36.16 6.87
CA ARG A 430 -0.38 -35.34 5.97
C ARG A 430 -1.19 -34.29 5.20
N LEU A 431 -0.55 -33.14 4.94
CA LEU A 431 -1.10 -32.08 4.08
C LEU A 431 -1.12 -32.52 2.61
N PRO A 432 -2.10 -32.07 1.80
CA PRO A 432 -2.26 -32.46 0.40
C PRO A 432 -1.31 -31.70 -0.56
N ILE A 433 -0.05 -31.49 -0.17
CA ILE A 433 0.92 -30.69 -0.94
C ILE A 433 1.13 -31.31 -2.33
N ASP A 434 1.34 -32.61 -2.41
CA ASP A 434 1.59 -33.32 -3.69
C ASP A 434 0.35 -33.37 -4.60
N VAL A 435 -0.83 -33.12 -4.05
CA VAL A 435 -2.07 -33.03 -4.83
C VAL A 435 -2.09 -31.72 -5.59
N TYR A 436 -1.87 -30.60 -4.89
CA TYR A 436 -2.10 -29.25 -5.41
C TYR A 436 -0.85 -28.51 -5.90
N MET A 437 0.35 -28.93 -5.48
CA MET A 437 1.60 -28.24 -5.79
C MET A 437 2.61 -29.15 -6.51
N GLU A 438 3.48 -28.53 -7.29
CA GLU A 438 4.59 -29.17 -7.99
C GLU A 438 5.88 -28.35 -7.87
N ARG A 439 6.99 -28.97 -8.28
CA ARG A 439 8.30 -28.32 -8.22
C ARG A 439 8.42 -27.29 -9.34
N LYS A 440 8.89 -26.08 -9.01
CA LYS A 440 9.18 -25.04 -10.00
C LYS A 440 10.30 -25.50 -10.95
N SER A 441 10.05 -25.42 -12.25
CA SER A 441 10.90 -25.96 -13.33
C SER A 441 12.08 -25.06 -13.73
N GLU A 442 12.15 -23.82 -13.24
CA GLU A 442 13.10 -22.82 -13.72
C GLU A 442 14.54 -23.01 -13.18
N PRO A 443 15.58 -22.75 -14.00
CA PRO A 443 16.97 -22.78 -13.59
C PRO A 443 17.31 -21.53 -12.76
N GLY A 444 17.18 -21.65 -11.44
CA GLY A 444 17.58 -20.62 -10.50
C GLY A 444 17.92 -21.25 -9.15
N ASN A 445 18.77 -20.58 -8.37
CA ASN A 445 19.41 -21.10 -7.15
C ASN A 445 18.44 -21.20 -5.95
N HIS A 446 17.33 -21.93 -6.10
CA HIS A 446 16.30 -22.10 -5.07
C HIS A 446 16.37 -23.52 -4.52
N SER A 447 16.61 -23.65 -3.21
CA SER A 447 16.62 -24.95 -2.54
C SER A 447 15.21 -25.55 -2.54
N PHE A 448 14.99 -26.62 -3.29
CA PHE A 448 13.74 -27.36 -3.26
C PHE A 448 13.60 -28.10 -1.92
N SER A 449 12.49 -27.88 -1.20
CA SER A 449 12.24 -28.57 0.07
C SER A 449 10.75 -28.76 0.30
N LYS A 450 10.32 -30.02 0.51
CA LYS A 450 8.97 -30.37 0.97
C LYS A 450 8.82 -30.34 2.50
N VAL A 451 9.92 -30.12 3.23
CA VAL A 451 9.91 -30.07 4.69
C VAL A 451 9.35 -28.70 5.11
N LEU A 452 8.27 -28.68 5.89
CA LEU A 452 7.67 -27.46 6.41
C LEU A 452 8.06 -27.24 7.87
N THR A 453 8.21 -25.97 8.27
CA THR A 453 8.40 -25.59 9.67
C THR A 453 7.08 -25.63 10.44
N VAL A 454 7.13 -25.64 11.78
CA VAL A 454 5.95 -25.73 12.65
C VAL A 454 4.95 -24.62 12.33
N ASN A 455 5.43 -23.38 12.19
CA ASN A 455 4.59 -22.23 11.86
C ASN A 455 3.97 -22.35 10.45
N GLN A 456 4.68 -22.91 9.46
CA GLN A 456 4.16 -23.07 8.11
C GLN A 456 2.99 -24.07 8.07
N VAL A 457 3.12 -25.17 8.80
CA VAL A 457 2.02 -26.14 8.94
C VAL A 457 0.82 -25.49 9.64
N PHE A 458 1.07 -24.68 10.68
CA PHE A 458 0.01 -23.95 11.38
C PHE A 458 -0.71 -22.95 10.47
N ASP A 459 0.03 -22.11 9.75
CA ASP A 459 -0.52 -21.09 8.86
C ASP A 459 -1.36 -21.72 7.72
N ILE A 460 -1.00 -22.91 7.24
CA ILE A 460 -1.81 -23.68 6.27
C ILE A 460 -3.14 -24.12 6.90
N LEU A 461 -3.12 -24.71 8.11
CA LEU A 461 -4.34 -25.17 8.79
C LEU A 461 -5.27 -24.00 9.14
N LEU A 462 -4.69 -22.90 9.62
CA LEU A 462 -5.41 -21.66 9.93
C LEU A 462 -6.09 -21.10 8.68
N LYS A 463 -5.38 -21.03 7.56
CA LYS A 463 -5.96 -20.50 6.31
C LYS A 463 -7.00 -21.44 5.71
N PHE A 464 -6.81 -22.75 5.83
CA PHE A 464 -7.83 -23.71 5.40
C PHE A 464 -9.07 -23.65 6.30
N HIS A 465 -8.93 -23.42 7.61
CA HIS A 465 -10.07 -23.19 8.50
C HIS A 465 -10.92 -22.00 8.04
N GLU A 466 -10.24 -20.91 7.65
CA GLU A 466 -10.88 -19.69 7.14
C GLU A 466 -11.55 -19.89 5.78
N THR A 467 -10.89 -20.55 4.84
CA THR A 467 -11.27 -20.53 3.41
C THR A 467 -11.93 -21.82 2.92
N GLN A 468 -11.70 -22.94 3.61
CA GLN A 468 -12.02 -24.29 3.15
C GLN A 468 -11.44 -24.64 1.77
N ASP A 469 -10.36 -23.96 1.33
CA ASP A 469 -9.70 -24.15 0.04
C ASP A 469 -8.21 -24.47 0.21
N TRP A 470 -7.81 -25.68 -0.20
CA TRP A 470 -6.43 -26.14 -0.13
C TRP A 470 -5.48 -25.40 -1.08
N ARG A 471 -5.93 -24.94 -2.25
CA ARG A 471 -5.06 -24.16 -3.16
C ARG A 471 -4.72 -22.82 -2.52
N CYS A 472 -5.74 -22.12 -2.04
CA CYS A 472 -5.58 -20.84 -1.34
C CYS A 472 -4.66 -20.99 -0.12
N ALA A 473 -4.92 -21.99 0.74
CA ALA A 473 -4.14 -22.20 1.95
C ALA A 473 -2.67 -22.58 1.69
N LEU A 474 -2.40 -23.38 0.66
CA LEU A 474 -1.03 -23.79 0.32
C LEU A 474 -0.25 -22.66 -0.35
N GLU A 475 -0.88 -21.90 -1.25
CA GLU A 475 -0.26 -20.79 -1.95
C GLU A 475 0.08 -19.63 -1.00
N SER A 476 -0.82 -19.28 -0.08
CA SER A 476 -0.60 -18.17 0.85
C SER A 476 0.46 -18.47 1.90
N SER A 477 0.58 -19.73 2.32
CA SER A 477 1.30 -20.11 3.54
C SER A 477 2.64 -20.81 3.28
N ILE A 478 2.92 -21.27 2.05
CA ILE A 478 4.21 -21.85 1.66
C ILE A 478 5.10 -20.78 0.99
N PRO A 479 6.25 -20.42 1.59
CA PRO A 479 7.12 -19.39 1.01
C PRO A 479 7.72 -19.81 -0.33
N SER A 480 7.78 -18.89 -1.30
CA SER A 480 8.30 -19.14 -2.66
C SER A 480 9.72 -19.74 -2.69
N ARG A 481 10.56 -19.43 -1.68
CA ARG A 481 11.91 -20.00 -1.51
C ARG A 481 11.95 -21.53 -1.39
N LYS A 482 10.82 -22.20 -1.11
CA LYS A 482 10.70 -23.66 -1.05
C LYS A 482 10.68 -24.33 -2.43
N GLY A 483 10.51 -23.55 -3.50
CA GLY A 483 10.50 -24.05 -4.87
C GLY A 483 9.25 -24.86 -5.23
N LEU A 484 8.13 -24.66 -4.52
CA LEU A 484 6.82 -25.24 -4.82
C LEU A 484 5.93 -24.17 -5.46
N VAL A 485 5.19 -24.56 -6.49
CA VAL A 485 4.19 -23.73 -7.19
C VAL A 485 2.89 -24.52 -7.34
N LEU A 486 1.75 -23.84 -7.46
CA LEU A 486 0.48 -24.51 -7.74
C LEU A 486 0.55 -25.21 -9.10
N LYS A 487 0.02 -26.43 -9.18
CA LYS A 487 -0.19 -27.10 -10.47
C LYS A 487 -1.19 -26.28 -11.29
N GLN A 488 -0.95 -26.16 -12.58
CA GLN A 488 -1.98 -25.66 -13.50
C GLN A 488 -3.08 -26.72 -13.64
N LEU A 489 -4.34 -26.28 -13.67
CA LEU A 489 -5.50 -27.16 -13.82
C LEU A 489 -5.61 -27.70 -15.24
#